data_AF-A0A956YZW6-F1
#
_entry.id   AF-A0A956YZW6-F1
#
_cell.length_a   1.000
_cell.length_b   1.000
_cell.length_c   1.000
_cell.angle_alpha   90.00
_cell.angle_beta   90.00
_cell.angle_gamma   90.00
#
_symmetry.space_group_name_H-M   'P 1'
#
loop_
_entity.id
_entity.type
_entity.pdbx_description
1 polymer ?
#
loop_
_entity_poly.entity_id
_entity_poly.type
_entity_poly.pdbx_seq_one_letter_code
_entity_poly.pdbx_strand_id
1 'polypeptide(L)'
;MTFRLSLIIKFALVLVLVLPACSAAETLVVPTERPTVTPTATGTPTRQPGTDITPTPLPTRLPLTPTGGPSPTPLFGQPAVVAVRPTASRTPNPNAPRIEYFTTDVLSVVPGDTVRLLWAARGADTAAIYRLDGTGNRTQLWNVGPDGQLSVQTSRRDRVQIEFVLSIGEGISRVEQSLIVPLACPDTWFFSPSPAPCPVGPTAETAIIEQPFERGRMIYIASSNRVYALFNDGVAPAWFSIDNRYDPAIHPESEENFQPPPGFYQPLGILGFVWRGNDRVRNRLGLALDLESSYQGVVQAAPNGGAETLYVSSADGTVLELLPEGDVWQI
;
A
#
# COMPACT_ATOMS: atom_id res chain seq x y z
N MET A 1 -54.83 18.35 -44.92
CA MET A 1 -54.99 19.71 -44.37
C MET A 1 -53.99 19.86 -43.23
N THR A 2 -52.79 20.45 -43.41
CA THR A 2 -52.48 21.89 -43.20
C THR A 2 -52.96 22.38 -41.83
N PHE A 3 -52.19 22.92 -40.87
CA PHE A 3 -50.95 23.70 -40.91
C PHE A 3 -50.34 23.81 -39.48
N ARG A 4 -49.07 24.26 -39.42
CA ARG A 4 -48.17 24.53 -38.27
C ARG A 4 -48.71 25.55 -37.24
N LEU A 5 -48.15 25.58 -36.00
CA LEU A 5 -47.43 26.77 -35.49
C LEU A 5 -46.64 26.54 -34.19
N SER A 6 -45.62 27.37 -34.02
CA SER A 6 -44.41 27.22 -33.21
C SER A 6 -44.39 28.17 -32.00
N LEU A 7 -43.67 27.70 -30.98
CA LEU A 7 -43.03 28.35 -29.83
C LEU A 7 -42.47 29.78 -30.06
N ILE A 8 -42.83 30.77 -29.22
CA ILE A 8 -42.03 31.99 -28.94
C ILE A 8 -42.20 32.47 -27.46
N ILE A 9 -41.10 32.30 -26.70
CA ILE A 9 -40.39 33.17 -25.72
C ILE A 9 -41.05 34.50 -25.27
N LYS A 10 -41.06 34.79 -23.96
CA LYS A 10 -40.66 36.11 -23.40
C LYS A 10 -40.30 36.10 -21.90
N PHE A 11 -39.06 36.52 -21.66
CA PHE A 11 -38.38 36.90 -20.42
C PHE A 11 -39.04 38.14 -19.77
N ALA A 12 -39.12 38.18 -18.43
CA ALA A 12 -39.19 39.44 -17.66
C ALA A 12 -38.58 39.24 -16.25
N LEU A 13 -37.71 40.17 -15.90
CA LEU A 13 -36.72 40.21 -14.84
C LEU A 13 -37.05 41.36 -13.88
N VAL A 14 -37.12 41.15 -12.56
CA VAL A 14 -37.01 42.17 -11.47
C VAL A 14 -36.82 41.43 -10.13
N LEU A 15 -36.09 41.85 -9.09
CA LEU A 15 -34.81 42.53 -8.82
C LEU A 15 -34.76 42.65 -7.27
N VAL A 16 -33.78 41.96 -6.65
CA VAL A 16 -32.96 42.31 -5.46
C VAL A 16 -33.58 42.96 -4.20
N LEU A 17 -33.31 42.35 -3.03
CA LEU A 17 -32.81 43.06 -1.82
C LEU A 17 -32.43 42.07 -0.70
N VAL A 18 -31.13 41.80 -0.49
CA VAL A 18 -30.62 41.30 0.80
C VAL A 18 -29.27 41.96 1.10
N LEU A 19 -29.21 42.62 2.25
CA LEU A 19 -28.12 43.42 2.80
C LEU A 19 -26.90 42.54 3.18
N PRO A 20 -25.65 43.04 3.05
CA PRO A 20 -24.50 42.36 3.63
C PRO A 20 -24.40 42.67 5.13
N ALA A 21 -24.61 41.65 5.96
CA ALA A 21 -24.22 41.70 7.38
C ALA A 21 -22.70 41.54 7.47
N CYS A 22 -22.06 42.57 8.02
CA CYS A 22 -20.65 42.60 8.36
C CYS A 22 -20.40 41.67 9.56
N SER A 23 -19.53 40.67 9.44
CA SER A 23 -18.98 39.94 10.59
C SER A 23 -17.46 39.92 10.51
N ALA A 24 -16.86 40.41 11.59
CA ALA A 24 -15.45 40.71 11.75
C ALA A 24 -14.54 39.51 11.54
N ALA A 25 -13.39 39.78 10.93
CA ALA A 25 -12.25 38.87 10.91
C ALA A 25 -11.64 38.79 12.32
N GLU A 26 -11.75 37.63 12.96
CA GLU A 26 -10.91 37.30 14.11
C GLU A 26 -9.57 36.74 13.59
N THR A 27 -8.50 37.49 13.81
CA THR A 27 -7.13 37.03 13.55
C THR A 27 -6.72 36.04 14.64
N LEU A 28 -6.60 34.76 14.29
CA LEU A 28 -6.02 33.76 15.18
C LEU A 28 -4.49 33.98 15.22
N VAL A 29 -4.00 34.64 16.27
CA VAL A 29 -2.57 34.73 16.56
C VAL A 29 -2.14 33.40 17.19
N VAL A 30 -1.47 32.55 16.42
CA VAL A 30 -0.77 31.38 16.95
C VAL A 30 0.54 31.86 17.56
N PRO A 31 0.79 31.67 18.88
CA PRO A 31 2.07 32.02 19.47
C PRO A 31 3.17 31.09 18.97
N THR A 32 4.19 31.67 18.35
CA THR A 32 5.43 30.98 17.96
C THR A 32 6.21 30.60 19.22
N GLU A 33 6.30 29.31 19.54
CA GLU A 33 7.25 28.84 20.54
C GLU A 33 8.68 28.87 19.98
N ARG A 34 9.59 29.35 20.82
CA ARG A 34 11.03 29.55 20.55
C ARG A 34 11.75 28.19 20.51
N PRO A 35 12.70 27.97 19.58
CA PRO A 35 13.47 26.72 19.56
C PRO A 35 14.33 26.59 20.83
N THR A 36 14.14 25.48 21.54
CA THR A 36 15.00 25.08 22.68
C THR A 36 16.22 24.35 22.14
N VAL A 37 17.39 24.79 22.56
CA VAL A 37 18.70 24.22 22.24
C VAL A 37 18.84 22.78 22.77
N THR A 38 19.13 21.85 21.87
CA THR A 38 19.46 20.45 22.17
C THR A 38 20.87 20.36 22.78
N PRO A 39 21.07 19.73 23.96
CA PRO A 39 22.41 19.52 24.51
C PRO A 39 23.18 18.43 23.75
N THR A 40 24.42 18.79 23.41
CA THR A 40 25.47 17.97 22.79
C THR A 40 25.82 16.72 23.62
N ALA A 41 25.86 15.56 22.97
CA ALA A 41 26.33 14.32 23.57
C ALA A 41 27.86 14.32 23.73
N THR A 42 28.34 14.13 24.96
CA THR A 42 29.76 13.90 25.29
C THR A 42 30.12 12.43 25.09
N GLY A 43 31.13 12.16 24.27
CA GLY A 43 31.68 10.82 24.06
C GLY A 43 32.42 10.29 25.29
N THR A 44 32.27 8.99 25.56
CA THR A 44 33.00 8.27 26.62
C THR A 44 33.82 7.13 25.99
N PRO A 45 35.08 6.88 26.43
CA PRO A 45 36.06 6.10 25.70
C PRO A 45 35.88 4.57 25.75
N THR A 46 36.39 3.95 24.68
CA THR A 46 36.56 2.53 24.41
C THR A 46 37.39 1.80 25.49
N ARG A 47 36.89 0.67 26.01
CA ARG A 47 37.67 -0.30 26.79
C ARG A 47 37.71 -1.66 26.07
N GLN A 48 38.93 -2.09 25.82
CA GLN A 48 39.39 -3.34 25.22
C GLN A 48 38.89 -4.60 25.99
N PRO A 49 38.72 -5.76 25.33
CA PRO A 49 38.26 -6.99 25.97
C PRO A 49 39.42 -7.71 26.68
N GLY A 50 39.23 -8.01 27.97
CA GLY A 50 40.05 -8.93 28.74
C GLY A 50 39.28 -10.22 29.00
N THR A 51 39.85 -11.34 28.60
CA THR A 51 39.45 -12.71 28.92
C THR A 51 39.45 -12.93 30.43
N ASP A 52 38.28 -13.20 31.02
CA ASP A 52 38.18 -14.10 32.17
C ASP A 52 36.79 -14.74 32.23
N ILE A 53 36.77 -16.05 32.42
CA ILE A 53 35.56 -16.90 32.38
C ILE A 53 35.19 -17.17 33.83
N THR A 54 34.03 -16.70 34.29
CA THR A 54 33.46 -17.15 35.56
C THR A 54 31.94 -17.32 35.40
N PRO A 55 31.39 -18.54 35.54
CA PRO A 55 29.94 -18.74 35.45
C PRO A 55 29.23 -18.21 36.70
N THR A 56 28.26 -17.31 36.49
CA THR A 56 27.35 -16.80 37.52
C THR A 56 26.30 -17.86 37.88
N PRO A 57 26.01 -18.14 39.17
CA PRO A 57 24.99 -19.12 39.56
C PRO A 57 23.57 -18.59 39.31
N LEU A 58 22.72 -19.48 38.79
CA LEU A 58 21.30 -19.26 38.50
C LEU A 58 20.49 -19.11 39.81
N PRO A 59 19.52 -18.17 39.92
CA PRO A 59 18.72 -18.03 41.14
C PRO A 59 17.74 -19.19 41.34
N THR A 60 17.87 -19.86 42.48
CA THR A 60 16.95 -20.90 42.99
C THR A 60 15.57 -20.30 43.28
N ARG A 61 14.52 -20.85 42.66
CA ARG A 61 13.12 -20.54 43.01
C ARG A 61 12.74 -21.23 44.32
N LEU A 62 12.19 -20.48 45.27
CA LEU A 62 11.63 -20.98 46.53
C LEU A 62 10.29 -21.73 46.28
N PRO A 63 9.99 -22.81 47.02
CA PRO A 63 8.70 -23.50 46.93
C PRO A 63 7.59 -22.68 47.61
N LEU A 64 6.47 -22.51 46.91
CA LEU A 64 5.25 -21.89 47.44
C LEU A 64 4.48 -22.90 48.30
N THR A 65 4.44 -22.67 49.61
CA THR A 65 3.54 -23.37 50.53
C THR A 65 2.16 -22.67 50.51
N PRO A 66 1.04 -23.36 50.28
CA PRO A 66 -0.27 -22.73 50.36
C PRO A 66 -0.66 -22.48 51.82
N THR A 67 -0.67 -21.22 52.22
CA THR A 67 -1.19 -20.74 53.51
C THR A 67 -2.72 -20.76 53.47
N GLY A 68 -3.35 -21.56 54.34
CA GLY A 68 -4.79 -21.59 54.52
C GLY A 68 -5.31 -20.30 55.14
N GLY A 69 -6.13 -19.57 54.40
CA GLY A 69 -6.91 -18.42 54.86
C GLY A 69 -8.38 -18.55 54.43
N PRO A 70 -9.35 -18.03 55.21
CA PRO A 70 -10.76 -18.37 55.08
C PRO A 70 -11.41 -17.87 53.79
N SER A 71 -12.21 -18.76 53.19
CA SER A 71 -12.97 -18.59 51.95
C SER A 71 -14.12 -17.57 52.11
N PRO A 72 -14.37 -16.67 51.14
CA PRO A 72 -15.56 -15.82 51.15
C PRO A 72 -16.81 -16.64 50.77
N THR A 73 -17.84 -16.58 51.61
CA THR A 73 -19.17 -17.17 51.36
C THR A 73 -19.91 -16.39 50.26
N PRO A 74 -20.36 -17.02 49.16
CA PRO A 74 -21.17 -16.35 48.14
C PRO A 74 -22.65 -16.27 48.55
N LEU A 75 -23.24 -15.08 48.40
CA LEU A 75 -24.59 -14.69 48.84
C LEU A 75 -25.72 -15.04 47.82
N PHE A 76 -25.41 -15.81 46.77
CA PHE A 76 -26.40 -16.24 45.78
C PHE A 76 -26.28 -17.75 45.55
N GLY A 77 -27.44 -18.42 45.47
CA GLY A 77 -27.61 -19.88 45.55
C GLY A 77 -26.67 -20.70 44.66
N GLN A 78 -26.40 -21.92 45.13
CA GLN A 78 -25.46 -22.87 44.51
C GLN A 78 -25.73 -23.05 43.01
N PRO A 79 -24.75 -22.81 42.12
CA PRO A 79 -24.79 -23.36 40.78
C PRO A 79 -24.77 -24.89 40.90
N ALA A 80 -25.62 -25.58 40.14
CA ALA A 80 -25.55 -27.02 39.99
C ALA A 80 -24.13 -27.41 39.57
N VAL A 81 -23.41 -28.13 40.42
CA VAL A 81 -22.09 -28.67 40.11
C VAL A 81 -22.31 -29.80 39.11
N VAL A 82 -22.26 -29.46 37.82
CA VAL A 82 -22.01 -30.48 36.80
C VAL A 82 -20.60 -30.99 37.08
N ALA A 83 -20.50 -32.21 37.60
CA ALA A 83 -19.22 -32.89 37.75
C ALA A 83 -18.62 -33.05 36.34
N VAL A 84 -17.76 -32.12 35.95
CA VAL A 84 -16.86 -32.31 34.81
C VAL A 84 -15.94 -33.45 35.23
N ARG A 85 -16.28 -34.66 34.79
CA ARG A 85 -15.40 -35.81 34.90
C ARG A 85 -14.06 -35.37 34.31
N PRO A 86 -12.93 -35.51 35.01
CA PRO A 86 -11.64 -35.14 34.44
C PRO A 86 -11.47 -35.97 33.17
N THR A 87 -11.49 -35.30 32.02
CA THR A 87 -11.05 -35.89 30.76
C THR A 87 -9.63 -36.38 31.02
N ALA A 88 -9.40 -37.69 30.89
CA ALA A 88 -8.09 -38.26 31.06
C ALA A 88 -7.12 -37.49 30.17
N SER A 89 -6.21 -36.71 30.77
CA SER A 89 -5.12 -36.08 30.05
C SER A 89 -4.24 -37.24 29.57
N ARG A 90 -4.36 -37.61 28.28
CA ARG A 90 -3.48 -38.59 27.66
C ARG A 90 -2.07 -38.11 27.94
N THR A 91 -1.30 -38.88 28.71
CA THR A 91 0.14 -38.70 28.74
C THR A 91 0.63 -38.76 27.30
N PRO A 92 1.35 -37.73 26.79
CA PRO A 92 1.90 -37.78 25.45
C PRO A 92 2.74 -39.04 25.34
N ASN A 93 2.36 -39.95 24.45
CA ASN A 93 3.19 -41.11 24.16
C ASN A 93 4.55 -40.55 23.66
N PRO A 94 5.67 -40.79 24.36
CA PRO A 94 6.96 -40.21 23.98
C PRO A 94 7.46 -40.72 22.61
N ASN A 95 6.89 -41.81 22.11
CA ASN A 95 7.17 -42.36 20.78
C ASN A 95 6.13 -41.93 19.72
N ALA A 96 5.18 -41.05 20.06
CA ALA A 96 4.25 -40.53 19.06
C ALA A 96 4.97 -39.58 18.09
N PRO A 97 4.61 -39.59 16.81
CA PRO A 97 5.16 -38.68 15.83
C PRO A 97 4.85 -37.23 16.20
N ARG A 98 5.88 -36.39 16.21
CA ARG A 98 5.80 -34.97 16.54
C ARG A 98 6.75 -34.15 15.69
N ILE A 99 6.26 -33.04 15.17
CA ILE A 99 7.08 -32.04 14.49
C ILE A 99 7.63 -31.09 15.58
N GLU A 100 8.95 -30.97 15.66
CA GLU A 100 9.62 -30.06 16.60
C GLU A 100 9.62 -28.63 16.06
N TYR A 101 9.98 -28.48 14.78
CA TYR A 101 9.86 -27.24 14.04
C TYR A 101 9.72 -27.50 12.54
N PHE A 102 9.09 -26.56 11.85
CA PHE A 102 9.06 -26.45 10.41
C PHE A 102 9.07 -24.97 10.05
N THR A 103 10.17 -24.50 9.49
CA THR A 103 10.43 -23.07 9.24
C THR A 103 11.20 -22.87 7.95
N THR A 104 11.41 -21.62 7.57
CA THR A 104 12.29 -21.19 6.49
C THR A 104 13.39 -20.27 7.03
N ASP A 105 14.44 -20.06 6.23
CA ASP A 105 15.51 -19.10 6.51
C ASP A 105 15.17 -17.64 6.18
N VAL A 106 14.05 -17.38 5.50
CA VAL A 106 13.61 -16.02 5.13
C VAL A 106 12.20 -15.74 5.65
N LEU A 107 11.92 -14.47 5.99
CA LEU A 107 10.57 -14.05 6.36
C LEU A 107 9.67 -13.80 5.15
N SER A 108 10.26 -13.53 3.98
CA SER A 108 9.60 -13.39 2.70
C SER A 108 10.58 -13.72 1.57
N VAL A 109 10.09 -14.17 0.42
CA VAL A 109 10.95 -14.55 -0.73
C VAL A 109 10.50 -13.83 -2.00
N VAL A 110 11.45 -13.33 -2.80
CA VAL A 110 11.14 -12.73 -4.09
C VAL A 110 10.73 -13.83 -5.08
N PRO A 111 9.63 -13.67 -5.85
CA PRO A 111 9.21 -14.67 -6.82
C PRO A 111 10.32 -15.00 -7.85
N GLY A 112 10.70 -16.27 -7.93
CA GLY A 112 11.81 -16.75 -8.78
C GLY A 112 13.07 -17.12 -8.00
N ASP A 113 13.20 -16.65 -6.75
CA ASP A 113 14.32 -16.98 -5.88
C ASP A 113 14.14 -18.31 -5.17
N THR A 114 15.19 -18.76 -4.49
CA THR A 114 15.19 -20.03 -3.74
C THR A 114 14.88 -19.77 -2.27
N VAL A 115 13.93 -20.54 -1.73
CA VAL A 115 13.63 -20.60 -0.30
C VAL A 115 14.20 -21.88 0.28
N ARG A 116 14.82 -21.83 1.46
CA ARG A 116 15.26 -23.03 2.15
C ARG A 116 14.32 -23.34 3.31
N LEU A 117 13.80 -24.56 3.28
CA LEU A 117 12.95 -25.13 4.32
C LEU A 117 13.82 -25.90 5.30
N LEU A 118 13.56 -25.75 6.60
CA LEU A 118 14.24 -26.45 7.68
C LEU A 118 13.19 -27.12 8.56
N TRP A 119 13.42 -28.39 8.90
CA TRP A 119 12.53 -29.12 9.78
C TRP A 119 13.28 -30.13 10.66
N ALA A 120 12.64 -30.47 11.77
CA ALA A 120 12.97 -31.65 12.55
C ALA A 120 11.70 -32.26 13.13
N ALA A 121 11.65 -33.59 13.12
CA ALA A 121 10.58 -34.38 13.69
C ALA A 121 11.14 -35.52 14.53
N ARG A 122 10.32 -36.04 15.45
CA ARG A 122 10.62 -37.18 16.31
C ARG A 122 9.48 -38.19 16.22
N GLY A 123 9.78 -39.47 16.43
CA GLY A 123 8.76 -40.52 16.51
C GLY A 123 8.15 -40.88 15.15
N ALA A 124 8.83 -40.56 14.06
CA ALA A 124 8.49 -40.95 12.69
C ALA A 124 9.77 -41.24 11.90
N ASP A 125 9.75 -42.32 11.11
CA ASP A 125 10.83 -42.66 10.17
C ASP A 125 10.58 -42.12 8.76
N THR A 126 9.34 -41.71 8.49
CA THR A 126 8.90 -41.19 7.19
C THR A 126 8.43 -39.75 7.32
N ALA A 127 8.92 -38.92 6.39
CA ALA A 127 8.51 -37.53 6.26
C ALA A 127 8.36 -37.15 4.80
N ALA A 128 7.41 -36.26 4.53
CA ALA A 128 7.13 -35.74 3.21
C ALA A 128 6.76 -34.27 3.31
N ILE A 129 7.31 -33.45 2.43
CA ILE A 129 6.91 -32.05 2.25
C ILE A 129 6.04 -31.97 1.01
N TYR A 130 4.92 -31.28 1.12
CA TYR A 130 4.04 -30.96 0.01
C TYR A 130 4.05 -29.47 -0.24
N ARG A 131 4.03 -29.07 -1.51
CA ARG A 131 3.66 -27.70 -1.90
C ARG A 131 2.16 -27.66 -2.14
N LEU A 132 1.50 -26.62 -1.63
CA LEU A 132 0.10 -26.36 -1.93
C LEU A 132 -0.05 -25.27 -3.00
N ASP A 133 -1.11 -25.35 -3.80
CA ASP A 133 -1.57 -24.23 -4.63
C ASP A 133 -2.47 -23.27 -3.84
N GLY A 134 -2.93 -22.20 -4.48
CA GLY A 134 -3.84 -21.22 -3.86
C GLY A 134 -5.21 -21.77 -3.46
N THR A 135 -5.53 -23.02 -3.80
CA THR A 135 -6.75 -23.73 -3.39
C THR A 135 -6.50 -24.78 -2.30
N GLY A 136 -5.25 -24.93 -1.83
CA GLY A 136 -4.85 -25.89 -0.82
C GLY A 136 -4.58 -27.30 -1.37
N ASN A 137 -4.57 -27.50 -2.69
CA ASN A 137 -4.27 -28.80 -3.29
C ASN A 137 -2.77 -29.07 -3.31
N ARG A 138 -2.39 -30.31 -3.01
CA ARG A 138 -0.99 -30.76 -3.06
C ARG A 138 -0.52 -30.88 -4.50
N THR A 139 0.39 -30.01 -4.92
CA THR A 139 0.88 -29.93 -6.30
C THR A 139 2.24 -30.58 -6.50
N GLN A 140 3.09 -30.54 -5.47
CA GLN A 140 4.43 -31.10 -5.52
C GLN A 140 4.75 -31.84 -4.23
N LEU A 141 5.46 -32.97 -4.34
CA LEU A 141 5.84 -33.84 -3.23
C LEU A 141 7.36 -34.01 -3.21
N TRP A 142 7.95 -33.84 -2.04
CA TRP A 142 9.31 -34.21 -1.73
C TRP A 142 9.33 -35.22 -0.59
N ASN A 143 9.83 -36.43 -0.86
CA ASN A 143 10.09 -37.42 0.19
C ASN A 143 11.40 -37.02 0.89
N VAL A 144 11.35 -36.84 2.19
CA VAL A 144 12.46 -36.32 2.99
C VAL A 144 12.67 -37.15 4.26
N GLY A 145 13.84 -37.00 4.88
CA GLY A 145 14.09 -37.59 6.21
C GLY A 145 13.31 -36.86 7.31
N PRO A 146 13.26 -37.42 8.54
CA PRO A 146 12.57 -36.80 9.68
C PRO A 146 13.16 -35.45 10.08
N ASP A 147 14.43 -35.19 9.75
CA ASP A 147 15.11 -33.92 9.93
C ASP A 147 15.95 -33.58 8.69
N GLY A 148 16.11 -32.29 8.42
CA GLY A 148 16.92 -31.85 7.30
C GLY A 148 16.63 -30.43 6.82
N GLN A 149 17.17 -30.15 5.64
CA GLN A 149 16.93 -28.92 4.90
C GLN A 149 16.64 -29.23 3.42
N LEU A 150 15.78 -28.42 2.81
CA LEU A 150 15.38 -28.55 1.40
C LEU A 150 15.35 -27.17 0.77
N SER A 151 16.10 -26.98 -0.31
CA SER A 151 16.05 -25.77 -1.11
C SER A 151 15.01 -25.92 -2.21
N VAL A 152 14.02 -25.04 -2.24
CA VAL A 152 12.94 -25.03 -3.22
C VAL A 152 13.01 -23.74 -4.02
N GLN A 153 13.05 -23.87 -5.35
CA GLN A 153 12.98 -22.71 -6.23
C GLN A 153 11.52 -22.26 -6.39
N THR A 154 11.26 -20.99 -6.09
CA THR A 154 9.95 -20.37 -6.34
C THR A 154 9.80 -20.02 -7.82
N SER A 155 8.57 -19.90 -8.29
CA SER A 155 8.28 -19.49 -9.66
C SER A 155 8.05 -17.98 -9.72
N ARG A 156 8.47 -17.34 -10.82
CA ARG A 156 8.11 -15.95 -11.12
C ARG A 156 6.59 -15.73 -11.29
N ARG A 157 5.83 -16.81 -11.42
CA ARG A 157 4.35 -16.78 -11.49
C ARG A 157 3.69 -16.86 -10.12
N ASP A 158 4.45 -17.16 -9.06
CA ASP A 158 3.90 -17.20 -7.72
C ASP A 158 3.43 -15.79 -7.33
N ARG A 159 2.31 -15.71 -6.62
CA ARG A 159 1.68 -14.46 -6.20
C ARG A 159 1.31 -14.58 -4.73
N VAL A 160 1.37 -13.46 -4.01
CA VAL A 160 0.95 -13.31 -2.61
C VAL A 160 1.80 -14.11 -1.62
N GLN A 161 1.75 -15.44 -1.67
CA GLN A 161 2.43 -16.34 -0.74
C GLN A 161 2.60 -17.73 -1.36
N ILE A 162 3.50 -18.53 -0.78
CA ILE A 162 3.64 -19.95 -1.05
C ILE A 162 3.39 -20.74 0.23
N GLU A 163 2.71 -21.87 0.11
CA GLU A 163 2.38 -22.71 1.25
C GLU A 163 3.00 -24.11 1.09
N PHE A 164 3.59 -24.58 2.18
CA PHE A 164 4.15 -25.90 2.32
C PHE A 164 3.50 -26.63 3.48
N VAL A 165 3.36 -27.95 3.37
CA VAL A 165 2.92 -28.82 4.45
C VAL A 165 3.96 -29.89 4.68
N LEU A 166 4.54 -29.93 5.88
CA LEU A 166 5.32 -31.06 6.34
C LEU A 166 4.37 -32.10 6.92
N SER A 167 4.49 -33.33 6.47
CA SER A 167 3.73 -34.48 6.94
C SER A 167 4.67 -35.56 7.41
N ILE A 168 4.47 -36.06 8.63
CA ILE A 168 5.27 -37.12 9.23
C ILE A 168 4.41 -38.31 9.64
N GLY A 169 4.98 -39.51 9.59
CA GLY A 169 4.29 -40.75 9.96
C GLY A 169 3.28 -41.24 8.92
N GLU A 170 2.67 -42.39 9.20
CA GLU A 170 1.77 -43.08 8.27
C GLU A 170 0.37 -43.33 8.86
N GLY A 171 -0.62 -43.40 7.97
CA GLY A 171 -2.00 -43.74 8.31
C GLY A 171 -2.58 -42.85 9.42
N ILE A 172 -2.96 -43.50 10.54
CA ILE A 172 -3.66 -42.87 11.67
C ILE A 172 -2.72 -42.09 12.60
N SER A 173 -1.41 -42.30 12.48
CA SER A 173 -0.39 -41.58 13.25
C SER A 173 0.23 -40.43 12.44
N ARG A 174 -0.41 -40.03 11.34
CA ARG A 174 0.07 -38.91 10.52
C ARG A 174 -0.11 -37.58 11.25
N VAL A 175 0.94 -36.77 11.30
CA VAL A 175 0.92 -35.40 11.85
C VAL A 175 1.39 -34.44 10.77
N GLU A 176 0.71 -33.30 10.64
CA GLU A 176 1.01 -32.29 9.63
C GLU A 176 1.21 -30.90 10.24
N GLN A 177 2.07 -30.10 9.61
CA GLN A 177 2.27 -28.69 9.94
C GLN A 177 2.41 -27.87 8.66
N SER A 178 1.60 -26.82 8.52
CA SER A 178 1.70 -25.85 7.44
C SER A 178 2.77 -24.79 7.73
N LEU A 179 3.43 -24.33 6.67
CA LEU A 179 4.32 -23.18 6.65
C LEU A 179 3.93 -22.30 5.47
N ILE A 180 3.57 -21.06 5.75
CA ILE A 180 3.25 -20.04 4.75
C ILE A 180 4.42 -19.08 4.69
N VAL A 181 4.98 -18.88 3.50
CA VAL A 181 6.05 -17.91 3.23
C VAL A 181 5.48 -16.82 2.32
N PRO A 182 5.34 -15.57 2.80
CA PRO A 182 4.86 -14.48 1.96
C PRO A 182 5.86 -14.16 0.86
N LEU A 183 5.37 -13.74 -0.31
CA LEU A 183 6.22 -13.30 -1.39
C LEU A 183 6.50 -11.80 -1.25
N ALA A 184 7.77 -11.43 -1.34
CA ALA A 184 8.17 -10.03 -1.42
C ALA A 184 7.84 -9.48 -2.82
N CYS A 185 7.66 -8.15 -2.92
CA CYS A 185 7.51 -7.52 -4.21
C CYS A 185 8.82 -7.64 -5.01
N PRO A 186 8.77 -8.05 -6.30
CA PRO A 186 9.96 -8.17 -7.13
C PRO A 186 10.58 -6.80 -7.43
N ASP A 187 9.72 -5.78 -7.54
CA ASP A 187 10.10 -4.40 -7.75
C ASP A 187 9.71 -3.55 -6.53
N THR A 188 10.51 -2.53 -6.24
CA THR A 188 10.27 -1.60 -5.15
C THR A 188 9.54 -0.35 -5.64
N TRP A 189 8.73 0.25 -4.76
CA TRP A 189 8.14 1.55 -5.02
C TRP A 189 9.18 2.67 -4.96
N PHE A 190 9.03 3.70 -5.80
CA PHE A 190 9.89 4.88 -5.78
C PHE A 190 9.58 5.86 -4.63
N PHE A 191 8.55 5.58 -3.82
CA PHE A 191 8.07 6.44 -2.74
C PHE A 191 7.74 5.68 -1.47
N SER A 192 7.51 6.41 -0.37
CA SER A 192 7.16 5.87 0.95
C SER A 192 6.11 6.76 1.64
N PRO A 193 5.08 6.19 2.30
CA PRO A 193 4.83 4.77 2.49
C PRO A 193 4.37 4.06 1.20
N SER A 194 4.85 2.84 0.98
CA SER A 194 4.48 2.02 -0.17
C SER A 194 3.07 1.45 -0.03
N PRO A 195 2.26 1.38 -1.11
CA PRO A 195 0.95 0.74 -1.06
C PRO A 195 1.08 -0.78 -0.86
N ALA A 196 -0.01 -1.41 -0.42
CA ALA A 196 -0.08 -2.85 -0.17
C ALA A 196 0.16 -3.74 -1.40
N PRO A 197 -0.43 -3.47 -2.58
CA PRO A 197 -0.10 -4.24 -3.79
C PRO A 197 1.32 -3.95 -4.27
N CYS A 198 1.96 -4.98 -4.81
CA CYS A 198 3.23 -4.82 -5.49
C CYS A 198 3.07 -4.01 -6.78
N PRO A 199 4.09 -3.23 -7.17
CA PRO A 199 4.08 -2.54 -8.46
C PRO A 199 4.05 -3.57 -9.60
N VAL A 200 3.44 -3.18 -10.72
CA VAL A 200 3.31 -4.01 -11.94
C VAL A 200 4.66 -4.25 -12.61
N GLY A 201 5.62 -3.36 -12.38
CA GLY A 201 6.98 -3.47 -12.90
C GLY A 201 7.94 -2.48 -12.25
N PRO A 202 9.17 -2.43 -12.76
CA PRO A 202 10.19 -1.54 -12.24
C PRO A 202 9.81 -0.08 -12.47
N THR A 203 10.47 0.78 -11.70
CA THR A 203 10.38 2.23 -11.82
C THR A 203 10.75 2.69 -13.22
N ALA A 204 9.87 3.45 -13.87
CA ALA A 204 10.11 3.99 -15.21
C ALA A 204 10.39 5.50 -15.14
N GLU A 205 11.61 5.89 -15.50
CA GLU A 205 11.97 7.29 -15.67
C GLU A 205 11.37 7.86 -16.96
N THR A 206 10.84 9.08 -16.90
CA THR A 206 10.22 9.73 -18.06
C THR A 206 10.24 11.24 -17.94
N ALA A 207 10.25 11.94 -19.07
CA ALA A 207 10.03 13.38 -19.07
C ALA A 207 8.56 13.69 -18.74
N ILE A 208 8.35 14.61 -17.81
CA ILE A 208 7.03 15.08 -17.39
C ILE A 208 6.95 16.59 -17.60
N ILE A 209 5.81 17.04 -18.10
CA ILE A 209 5.44 18.47 -18.12
C ILE A 209 4.20 18.63 -17.27
N GLU A 210 4.25 19.49 -16.27
CA GLU A 210 3.17 19.72 -15.32
C GLU A 210 2.80 21.19 -15.26
N GLN A 211 1.51 21.49 -15.13
CA GLN A 211 1.04 22.86 -14.90
C GLN A 211 -0.17 22.89 -13.95
N PRO A 212 -0.15 23.74 -12.90
CA PRO A 212 -1.28 23.92 -11.99
C PRO A 212 -2.35 24.85 -12.58
N PHE A 213 -3.61 24.57 -12.27
CA PHE A 213 -4.79 25.31 -12.71
C PHE A 213 -5.72 25.64 -11.53
N GLU A 214 -6.64 26.59 -11.72
CA GLU A 214 -7.61 27.01 -10.70
C GLU A 214 -8.33 25.85 -10.00
N ARG A 215 -8.70 24.82 -10.77
CA ARG A 215 -9.50 23.69 -10.31
C ARG A 215 -8.84 22.34 -10.62
N GLY A 216 -7.51 22.29 -10.61
CA GLY A 216 -6.80 21.03 -10.84
C GLY A 216 -5.40 21.22 -11.40
N ARG A 217 -4.94 20.24 -12.18
CA ARG A 217 -3.65 20.31 -12.87
C ARG A 217 -3.68 19.48 -14.15
N MET A 218 -2.76 19.76 -15.07
CA MET A 218 -2.47 18.86 -16.17
C MET A 218 -1.05 18.33 -16.06
N ILE A 219 -0.88 17.06 -16.41
CA ILE A 219 0.42 16.41 -16.50
C ILE A 219 0.55 15.71 -17.86
N TYR A 220 1.66 15.90 -18.53
CA TYR A 220 2.06 15.14 -19.71
C TYR A 220 3.12 14.13 -19.32
N ILE A 221 2.96 12.87 -19.74
CA ILE A 221 3.90 11.78 -19.45
C ILE A 221 4.47 11.27 -20.77
N ALA A 222 5.77 11.50 -21.02
CA ALA A 222 6.40 11.22 -22.30
C ALA A 222 6.44 9.74 -22.67
N SER A 223 6.63 8.84 -21.70
CA SER A 223 6.70 7.38 -21.93
C SER A 223 5.42 6.79 -22.50
N SER A 224 4.27 7.42 -22.19
CA SER A 224 2.96 7.05 -22.72
C SER A 224 2.45 8.01 -23.81
N ASN A 225 3.15 9.11 -24.04
CA ASN A 225 2.75 10.23 -24.91
C ASN A 225 1.30 10.69 -24.65
N ARG A 226 0.93 10.84 -23.37
CA ARG A 226 -0.43 11.20 -22.93
C ARG A 226 -0.42 12.40 -22.01
N VAL A 227 -1.46 13.22 -22.14
CA VAL A 227 -1.82 14.29 -21.20
C VAL A 227 -2.93 13.78 -20.29
N TYR A 228 -2.78 13.94 -18.99
CA TYR A 228 -3.79 13.65 -17.99
C TYR A 228 -4.30 14.98 -17.44
N ALA A 229 -5.61 15.20 -17.54
CA ALA A 229 -6.27 16.33 -16.92
C ALA A 229 -6.89 15.87 -15.59
N LEU A 230 -6.39 16.41 -14.49
CA LEU A 230 -6.81 16.08 -13.12
C LEU A 230 -7.70 17.20 -12.58
N PHE A 231 -8.96 16.89 -12.24
CA PHE A 231 -9.96 17.86 -11.83
C PHE A 231 -10.21 17.80 -10.32
N ASN A 232 -10.25 18.95 -9.67
CA ASN A 232 -10.59 19.10 -8.26
C ASN A 232 -11.96 19.79 -8.08
N ASP A 233 -12.88 19.57 -9.01
CA ASP A 233 -14.23 20.17 -9.03
C ASP A 233 -15.30 19.27 -8.39
N GLY A 234 -14.92 18.08 -7.91
CA GLY A 234 -15.84 17.11 -7.30
C GLY A 234 -16.76 16.39 -8.31
N VAL A 235 -16.51 16.52 -9.61
CA VAL A 235 -17.34 15.91 -10.67
C VAL A 235 -16.62 14.71 -11.30
N ALA A 236 -17.37 13.65 -11.59
CA ALA A 236 -16.82 12.46 -12.24
C ALA A 236 -16.73 12.60 -13.78
N PRO A 237 -15.77 11.92 -14.42
CA PRO A 237 -14.52 11.43 -13.85
C PRO A 237 -13.66 12.55 -13.25
N ALA A 238 -12.98 12.23 -12.15
CA ALA A 238 -12.03 13.11 -11.47
C ALA A 238 -10.77 13.35 -12.33
N TRP A 239 -10.48 12.45 -13.28
CA TRP A 239 -9.43 12.67 -14.26
C TRP A 239 -9.71 11.91 -15.57
N PHE A 240 -9.07 12.31 -16.66
CA PHE A 240 -8.99 11.46 -17.85
C PHE A 240 -7.71 11.74 -18.64
N SER A 241 -7.32 10.77 -19.48
CA SER A 241 -6.16 10.92 -20.37
C SER A 241 -6.57 11.26 -21.80
N ILE A 242 -5.72 12.02 -22.47
CA ILE A 242 -5.83 12.44 -23.87
C ILE A 242 -4.51 12.10 -24.55
N ASP A 243 -4.56 11.52 -25.75
CA ASP A 243 -3.35 11.34 -26.56
C ASP A 243 -2.76 12.70 -26.95
N ASN A 244 -1.44 12.85 -26.80
CA ASN A 244 -0.77 14.06 -27.28
C ASN A 244 -0.79 14.10 -28.82
N ARG A 245 -1.37 15.17 -29.37
CA ARG A 245 -1.43 15.46 -30.81
C ARG A 245 -0.77 16.80 -31.17
N TYR A 246 -0.13 17.46 -30.20
CA TYR A 246 0.59 18.69 -30.45
C TYR A 246 1.80 18.40 -31.35
N ASP A 247 1.99 19.27 -32.34
CA ASP A 247 3.10 19.23 -33.26
C ASP A 247 3.59 20.68 -33.42
N PRO A 248 4.78 21.01 -32.90
CA PRO A 248 5.29 22.38 -32.92
C PRO A 248 5.57 22.91 -34.33
N ALA A 249 5.61 22.05 -35.36
CA ALA A 249 5.82 22.49 -36.74
C ALA A 249 4.56 23.08 -37.40
N ILE A 250 3.37 22.72 -36.91
CA ILE A 250 2.09 23.12 -37.52
C ILE A 250 1.10 23.73 -36.54
N HIS A 251 1.22 23.44 -35.24
CA HIS A 251 0.34 23.96 -34.22
C HIS A 251 0.99 25.15 -33.51
N PRO A 252 0.25 26.24 -33.30
CA PRO A 252 0.79 27.38 -32.57
C PRO A 252 1.00 27.01 -31.10
N GLU A 253 2.12 27.48 -30.53
CA GLU A 253 2.48 27.24 -29.12
C GLU A 253 1.52 27.93 -28.15
N SER A 254 1.16 29.17 -28.47
CA SER A 254 0.26 30.04 -27.72
C SER A 254 -0.94 30.49 -28.57
N GLU A 255 -1.90 31.15 -27.94
CA GLU A 255 -2.95 31.92 -28.61
C GLU A 255 -2.65 33.41 -28.44
N GLU A 256 -2.17 34.06 -29.50
CA GLU A 256 -1.63 35.44 -29.46
C GLU A 256 -2.66 36.47 -28.98
N ASN A 257 -3.94 36.25 -29.28
CA ASN A 257 -5.01 37.19 -28.94
C ASN A 257 -5.59 36.95 -27.53
N PHE A 258 -5.12 35.92 -26.82
CA PHE A 258 -5.56 35.63 -25.47
C PHE A 258 -4.63 36.29 -24.45
N GLN A 259 -5.09 37.39 -23.85
CA GLN A 259 -4.41 38.02 -22.73
C GLN A 259 -4.98 37.45 -21.42
N PRO A 260 -4.21 36.66 -20.65
CA PRO A 260 -4.69 36.14 -19.38
C PRO A 260 -4.92 37.29 -18.39
N PRO A 261 -5.94 37.20 -17.51
CA PRO A 261 -6.11 38.15 -16.42
C PRO A 261 -4.89 38.17 -15.49
N PRO A 262 -4.67 39.25 -14.72
CA PRO A 262 -3.56 39.34 -13.77
C PRO A 262 -3.53 38.14 -12.81
N GLY A 263 -2.35 37.55 -12.63
CA GLY A 263 -2.15 36.37 -11.77
C GLY A 263 -2.45 35.04 -12.43
N PHE A 264 -2.82 35.04 -13.71
CA PHE A 264 -3.04 33.82 -14.50
C PHE A 264 -2.08 33.75 -15.68
N TYR A 265 -1.86 32.53 -16.14
CA TYR A 265 -0.99 32.25 -17.28
C TYR A 265 -1.77 31.53 -18.38
N GLN A 266 -1.31 31.75 -19.61
CA GLN A 266 -1.77 30.97 -20.74
C GLN A 266 -1.00 29.65 -20.79
N PRO A 267 -1.67 28.49 -20.80
CA PRO A 267 -1.03 27.21 -21.06
C PRO A 267 -0.39 27.18 -22.46
N LEU A 268 0.83 26.63 -22.56
CA LEU A 268 1.64 26.63 -23.79
C LEU A 268 1.89 25.20 -24.30
N GLY A 269 2.35 25.10 -25.56
CA GLY A 269 2.84 23.86 -26.13
C GLY A 269 1.84 22.68 -26.03
N ILE A 270 2.30 21.55 -25.50
CA ILE A 270 1.53 20.30 -25.36
C ILE A 270 0.29 20.51 -24.47
N LEU A 271 0.48 21.09 -23.28
CA LEU A 271 -0.61 21.31 -22.34
C LEU A 271 -1.58 22.37 -22.88
N GLY A 272 -1.03 23.45 -23.44
CA GLY A 272 -1.78 24.50 -24.10
C GLY A 272 -2.64 24.04 -25.26
N PHE A 273 -2.12 23.12 -26.08
CA PHE A 273 -2.89 22.53 -27.16
C PHE A 273 -4.12 21.77 -26.66
N VAL A 274 -3.97 20.96 -25.62
CA VAL A 274 -5.11 20.25 -24.99
C VAL A 274 -6.09 21.22 -24.35
N TRP A 275 -5.60 22.23 -23.62
CA TRP A 275 -6.45 23.21 -22.95
C TRP A 275 -7.25 24.06 -23.93
N ARG A 276 -6.66 24.51 -25.04
CA ARG A 276 -7.35 25.29 -26.07
C ARG A 276 -8.29 24.43 -26.93
N GLY A 277 -7.91 23.18 -27.20
CA GLY A 277 -8.64 22.28 -28.09
C GLY A 277 -9.74 21.43 -27.43
N ASN A 278 -9.87 21.47 -26.10
CA ASN A 278 -10.83 20.65 -25.38
C ASN A 278 -11.64 21.48 -24.36
N ASP A 279 -12.87 21.83 -24.73
CA ASP A 279 -13.78 22.63 -23.90
C ASP A 279 -14.03 22.01 -22.53
N ARG A 280 -14.05 20.68 -22.43
CA ARG A 280 -14.23 19.99 -21.14
C ARG A 280 -13.04 20.24 -20.22
N VAL A 281 -11.81 20.14 -20.75
CA VAL A 281 -10.59 20.43 -19.99
C VAL A 281 -10.58 21.89 -19.57
N ARG A 282 -10.78 22.80 -20.52
CA ARG A 282 -10.77 24.25 -20.29
C ARG A 282 -11.78 24.69 -19.23
N ASN A 283 -13.04 24.27 -19.39
CA ASN A 283 -14.13 24.70 -18.51
C ASN A 283 -13.98 24.12 -17.11
N ARG A 284 -13.50 22.88 -16.98
CA ARG A 284 -13.36 22.25 -15.67
C ARG A 284 -12.12 22.71 -14.92
N LEU A 285 -10.96 22.83 -15.58
CA LEU A 285 -9.72 23.28 -14.93
C LEU A 285 -9.67 24.78 -14.66
N GLY A 286 -10.25 25.61 -15.56
CA GLY A 286 -10.07 27.05 -15.52
C GLY A 286 -8.72 27.48 -16.13
N LEU A 287 -8.14 28.56 -15.61
CA LEU A 287 -6.87 29.12 -16.06
C LEU A 287 -5.69 28.55 -15.29
N ALA A 288 -4.49 28.63 -15.90
CA ALA A 288 -3.26 28.22 -15.23
C ALA A 288 -2.86 29.24 -14.17
N LEU A 289 -2.41 28.74 -13.02
CA LEU A 289 -1.97 29.54 -11.88
C LEU A 289 -0.47 29.84 -11.93
N ASP A 290 0.29 29.06 -12.69
CA ASP A 290 1.73 29.24 -12.88
C ASP A 290 2.15 28.78 -14.28
N LEU A 291 3.41 29.01 -14.64
CA LEU A 291 4.05 28.45 -15.82
C LEU A 291 4.15 26.92 -15.73
N GLU A 292 4.31 26.28 -16.88
CA GLU A 292 4.57 24.85 -16.91
C GLU A 292 5.98 24.51 -16.41
N SER A 293 6.10 23.40 -15.70
CA SER A 293 7.35 22.83 -15.21
C SER A 293 7.68 21.58 -15.99
N SER A 294 8.85 21.55 -16.65
CA SER A 294 9.36 20.37 -17.36
C SER A 294 10.52 19.77 -16.57
N TYR A 295 10.44 18.47 -16.27
CA TYR A 295 11.44 17.76 -15.47
C TYR A 295 11.53 16.28 -15.83
N GLN A 296 12.60 15.64 -15.40
CA GLN A 296 12.70 14.18 -15.45
C GLN A 296 12.05 13.60 -14.19
N GLY A 297 10.93 12.91 -14.37
CA GLY A 297 10.17 12.28 -13.30
C GLY A 297 10.13 10.77 -13.44
N VAL A 298 9.25 10.18 -12.64
CA VAL A 298 9.15 8.75 -12.43
C VAL A 298 7.68 8.33 -12.42
N VAL A 299 7.37 7.20 -13.05
CA VAL A 299 6.05 6.57 -13.03
C VAL A 299 6.13 5.10 -12.66
N GLN A 300 5.13 4.62 -11.91
CA GLN A 300 4.89 3.20 -11.65
C GLN A 300 3.38 2.94 -11.56
N ALA A 301 2.97 1.70 -11.79
CA ALA A 301 1.56 1.30 -11.69
C ALA A 301 1.38 0.16 -10.68
N ALA A 302 0.21 0.08 -10.05
CA ALA A 302 -0.21 -1.04 -9.22
C ALA A 302 -1.45 -1.71 -9.81
N PRO A 303 -1.60 -3.04 -9.70
CA PRO A 303 -2.84 -3.71 -10.07
C PRO A 303 -3.98 -3.29 -9.13
N ASN A 304 -5.14 -2.97 -9.69
CA ASN A 304 -6.34 -2.62 -8.96
C ASN A 304 -7.58 -3.21 -9.65
N GLY A 305 -8.08 -4.33 -9.12
CA GLY A 305 -9.38 -4.89 -9.54
C GLY A 305 -9.52 -5.27 -11.02
N GLY A 306 -8.41 -5.47 -11.75
CA GLY A 306 -8.41 -5.76 -13.20
C GLY A 306 -7.98 -4.56 -14.07
N ALA A 307 -7.78 -3.40 -13.47
CA ALA A 307 -7.16 -2.23 -14.06
C ALA A 307 -5.89 -1.84 -13.28
N GLU A 308 -5.36 -0.64 -13.52
CA GLU A 308 -4.13 -0.16 -12.89
C GLU A 308 -4.31 1.21 -12.26
N THR A 309 -3.84 1.36 -11.02
CA THR A 309 -3.62 2.67 -10.39
C THR A 309 -2.27 3.19 -10.85
N LEU A 310 -2.21 4.42 -11.37
CA LEU A 310 -0.97 5.05 -11.82
C LEU A 310 -0.42 5.99 -10.75
N TYR A 311 0.87 5.85 -10.43
CA TYR A 311 1.62 6.74 -9.53
C TYR A 311 2.63 7.55 -10.34
N VAL A 312 2.65 8.86 -10.13
CA VAL A 312 3.48 9.81 -10.89
C VAL A 312 4.19 10.75 -9.93
N SER A 313 5.51 10.91 -10.05
CA SER A 313 6.23 11.94 -9.29
C SER A 313 5.88 13.35 -9.78
N SER A 314 5.47 14.24 -8.88
CA SER A 314 5.15 15.64 -9.16
C SER A 314 6.38 16.55 -8.99
N ALA A 315 6.37 17.73 -9.63
CA ALA A 315 7.48 18.70 -9.55
C ALA A 315 7.73 19.21 -8.12
N ASP A 316 6.70 19.20 -7.28
CA ASP A 316 6.74 19.60 -5.87
C ASP A 316 7.26 18.49 -4.92
N GLY A 317 7.66 17.34 -5.46
CA GLY A 317 8.16 16.18 -4.70
C GLY A 317 7.06 15.28 -4.14
N THR A 318 5.79 15.58 -4.42
CA THR A 318 4.67 14.71 -4.04
C THR A 318 4.45 13.59 -5.06
N VAL A 319 3.57 12.64 -4.75
CA VAL A 319 3.22 11.53 -5.65
C VAL A 319 1.75 11.62 -6.00
N LEU A 320 1.45 11.81 -7.28
CA LEU A 320 0.08 11.78 -7.77
C LEU A 320 -0.35 10.33 -7.93
N GLU A 321 -1.40 9.93 -7.22
CA GLU A 321 -2.08 8.64 -7.37
C GLU A 321 -3.34 8.83 -8.20
N LEU A 322 -3.43 8.15 -9.34
CA LEU A 322 -4.58 8.17 -10.24
C LEU A 322 -5.24 6.80 -10.20
N LEU A 323 -6.38 6.69 -9.51
CA LEU A 323 -7.17 5.46 -9.49
C LEU A 323 -7.77 5.17 -10.87
N PRO A 324 -7.96 3.89 -11.23
CA PRO A 324 -8.42 3.48 -12.56
C PRO A 324 -9.66 4.22 -13.07
N GLU A 325 -9.80 4.25 -14.39
CA GLU A 325 -11.03 4.68 -15.08
C GLU A 325 -11.50 6.11 -14.78
N GLY A 326 -10.60 6.97 -14.27
CA GLY A 326 -10.94 8.34 -13.93
C GLY A 326 -11.71 8.50 -12.63
N ASP A 327 -11.69 7.49 -11.75
CA ASP A 327 -12.46 7.48 -10.50
C ASP A 327 -12.07 8.64 -9.57
N VAL A 328 -10.86 8.58 -9.02
CA VAL A 328 -10.30 9.58 -8.10
C VAL A 328 -8.82 9.79 -8.43
N TRP A 329 -8.31 10.99 -8.13
CA TRP A 329 -6.87 11.21 -8.02
C TRP A 329 -6.56 11.87 -6.68
N GLN A 330 -5.38 11.59 -6.12
CA GLN A 330 -4.92 12.12 -4.84
C GLN A 330 -3.40 12.30 -4.80
N ILE A 331 -2.89 12.84 -3.68
CA ILE A 331 -1.49 13.17 -3.42
C ILE A 331 -1.03 12.47 -2.14
#